data_AF-A0A3C1II54-F1
#
_entry.id   AF-A0A3C1II54-F1
#
_cell.length_a   1.000
_cell.length_b   1.000
_cell.length_c   1.000
_cell.angle_alpha   90.00
_cell.angle_beta   90.00
_cell.angle_gamma   90.00
#
_symmetry.space_group_name_H-M   'P 1'
#
loop_
_entity.id
_entity.type
_entity.pdbx_description
1 polymer ?
#
loop_
_entity_poly.entity_id
_entity_poly.type
_entity_poly.pdbx_seq_one_letter_code
_entity_poly.pdbx_strand_id
1 'polypeptide(L)' 'DEAPLVMGGEDFAYMLLERPGAYILMGNGDTAAVHHPEYNFNDAAIPAGVSFWVELAESRMPAA' A
#
# COMPACT_ATOMS: atom_id res chain seq x y z
N ASP A 1 -6.41 16.85 -3.64
CA ASP A 1 -7.67 16.26 -3.16
C ASP A 1 -7.36 15.07 -2.25
N GLU A 2 -8.23 14.80 -1.27
CA GLU A 2 -8.09 13.64 -0.38
C GLU A 2 -8.49 12.35 -1.10
N ALA A 3 -7.81 11.25 -0.80
CA ALA A 3 -8.17 9.94 -1.33
C ALA A 3 -9.52 9.49 -0.74
N PRO A 4 -10.43 8.92 -1.54
CA PRO A 4 -11.72 8.43 -1.06
C PRO A 4 -11.54 7.27 -0.08
N LEU A 5 -12.43 7.18 0.92
CA LEU A 5 -12.48 6.02 1.81
C LEU A 5 -12.91 4.77 1.05
N VAL A 6 -12.27 3.65 1.35
CA VAL A 6 -12.59 2.32 0.80
C VAL A 6 -13.33 1.49 1.82
N MET A 7 -14.33 0.73 1.36
CA MET A 7 -15.18 -0.13 2.20
C MET A 7 -14.67 -1.58 2.29
N GLY A 8 -13.53 -1.90 1.67
CA GLY A 8 -12.93 -3.24 1.73
C GLY A 8 -12.41 -3.56 3.12
N GLY A 9 -12.68 -4.77 3.61
CA GLY A 9 -12.05 -5.30 4.81
C GLY A 9 -10.68 -5.91 4.48
N GLU A 10 -9.70 -5.72 5.36
CA GLU A 10 -8.33 -6.21 5.19
C GLU A 10 -7.86 -6.87 6.49
N ASP A 11 -7.25 -8.06 6.40
CA ASP A 11 -6.88 -8.83 7.60
C ASP A 11 -5.67 -8.23 8.34
N PHE A 12 -4.92 -7.34 7.69
CA PHE A 12 -3.91 -6.49 8.33
C PHE A 12 -4.46 -5.69 9.52
N ALA A 13 -5.78 -5.41 9.54
CA ALA A 13 -6.45 -4.80 10.68
C ALA A 13 -6.23 -5.59 11.99
N TYR A 14 -6.13 -6.92 11.93
CA TYR A 14 -5.83 -7.73 13.11
C TYR A 14 -4.39 -7.52 13.61
N MET A 15 -3.43 -7.29 12.71
CA MET A 15 -2.05 -6.96 13.11
C MET A 15 -1.98 -5.61 13.81
N LEU A 16 -2.82 -4.65 13.39
CA LEU A 16 -2.91 -3.32 14.00
C LEU A 16 -3.55 -3.33 15.40
N LEU A 17 -4.26 -4.39 15.78
CA LEU A 17 -4.73 -4.58 17.16
C LEU A 17 -3.57 -4.94 18.11
N GLU A 18 -2.54 -5.61 17.60
CA GLU A 18 -1.42 -6.12 18.41
C GLU A 18 -0.28 -5.12 18.54
N ARG A 19 -0.03 -4.30 17.51
CA ARG A 19 1.11 -3.36 17.46
C ARG A 19 0.72 -2.06 16.77
N PRO A 20 1.30 -0.91 17.20
CA PRO A 20 1.21 0.31 16.42
C PRO A 20 1.74 0.08 15.00
N GLY A 21 0.94 0.44 14.01
CA GLY A 21 1.28 0.30 12.61
C GLY A 21 0.42 1.20 11.74
N ALA A 22 0.67 1.19 10.44
CA ALA A 22 -0.08 1.95 9.46
C ALA A 22 -0.36 1.09 8.24
N TYR A 23 -1.58 1.18 7.72
CA TYR A 23 -1.96 0.64 6.43
C TYR A 23 -2.12 1.80 5.45
N ILE A 24 -1.47 1.71 4.29
CA ILE A 24 -1.45 2.79 3.30
C ILE A 24 -1.96 2.27 1.96
N LEU A 25 -2.66 3.13 1.23
CA LEU A 25 -3.07 2.83 -0.15
C LEU A 25 -2.07 3.46 -1.11
N MET A 26 -1.61 2.67 -2.07
CA MET A 26 -0.77 3.13 -3.16
C MET A 26 -1.61 3.30 -4.42
N GLY A 27 -1.47 4.44 -5.09
CA GLY A 27 -2.15 4.68 -6.36
C GLY A 27 -1.68 3.70 -7.44
N ASN A 28 -2.63 3.09 -8.15
CA ASN A 28 -2.39 2.15 -9.25
C ASN A 28 -2.77 2.71 -10.63
N GLY A 29 -3.00 4.03 -10.73
CA GLY A 29 -3.44 4.68 -11.98
C GLY A 29 -4.91 4.44 -12.32
N ASP A 30 -5.28 4.82 -13.55
CA ASP A 30 -6.65 4.73 -14.06
C ASP A 30 -6.95 3.32 -14.60
N THR A 31 -7.36 2.44 -13.69
CA THR A 31 -7.75 1.05 -13.97
C THR A 31 -9.03 0.70 -13.23
N ALA A 32 -9.72 -0.37 -13.66
CA ALA A 32 -10.78 -0.98 -12.87
C ALA A 32 -10.32 -1.34 -11.44
N ALA A 33 -11.26 -1.39 -10.51
CA ALA A 33 -10.99 -1.74 -9.11
C ALA A 33 -10.54 -3.20 -8.94
N VAL A 34 -9.92 -3.50 -7.80
CA VAL A 34 -9.56 -4.88 -7.42
C VAL A 34 -10.80 -5.79 -7.51
N HIS A 35 -10.59 -7.04 -7.95
CA HIS A 35 -11.59 -8.06 -8.24
C HIS A 35 -12.38 -7.89 -9.56
N HIS A 36 -12.16 -6.82 -10.33
CA HIS A 36 -12.74 -6.68 -11.66
C HIS A 36 -11.91 -7.46 -12.72
N PRO A 37 -12.51 -8.14 -13.72
CA PRO A 37 -11.76 -8.85 -14.77
C PRO A 37 -10.85 -7.97 -15.63
N GLU A 38 -11.19 -6.69 -15.75
CA GLU A 38 -10.41 -5.70 -16.48
C GLU A 38 -9.38 -4.98 -15.58
N TYR A 39 -9.16 -5.46 -14.35
CA TYR A 39 -8.11 -4.93 -13.49
C TYR A 39 -6.75 -5.06 -14.17
N ASN A 40 -6.03 -3.94 -14.29
CA ASN A 40 -4.69 -3.89 -14.81
C ASN A 40 -3.75 -3.25 -13.77
N PHE A 41 -2.70 -3.97 -13.40
CA PHE A 41 -1.69 -3.42 -12.50
C PHE A 41 -0.81 -2.42 -13.26
N ASN A 42 -0.56 -1.25 -12.68
CA ASN A 42 0.30 -0.26 -13.29
C ASN A 42 1.76 -0.53 -12.91
N ASP A 43 2.51 -1.21 -13.77
CA ASP A 43 3.93 -1.52 -13.54
C ASP A 43 4.80 -0.27 -13.31
N ALA A 44 4.39 0.89 -13.82
CA ALA A 44 5.10 2.15 -13.57
C ALA A 44 5.02 2.59 -12.10
N ALA A 45 4.11 2.02 -11.30
CA ALA A 45 4.03 2.26 -9.86
C ALA A 45 5.09 1.49 -9.08
N ILE A 46 5.61 0.35 -9.58
CA ILE A 46 6.54 -0.52 -8.84
C ILE A 46 7.74 0.25 -8.26
N PRO A 47 8.46 1.09 -9.03
CA PRO A 47 9.62 1.79 -8.49
C PRO A 47 9.29 2.67 -7.28
N ALA A 48 8.14 3.36 -7.29
CA ALA A 48 7.72 4.21 -6.19
C ALA A 48 7.35 3.38 -4.93
N GLY A 49 6.66 2.25 -5.12
CA GLY A 49 6.24 1.40 -4.02
C GLY A 49 7.41 0.71 -3.34
N VAL A 50 8.36 0.21 -4.14
CA VAL A 50 9.60 -0.37 -3.62
C VAL A 50 10.43 0.68 -2.90
N SER A 51 10.64 1.85 -3.51
CA SER A 51 11.47 2.92 -2.93
C SER A 51 10.93 3.36 -1.56
N PHE A 52 9.60 3.49 -1.41
CA PHE A 52 8.99 3.84 -0.13
C PHE A 52 9.36 2.85 0.98
N TRP A 53 9.21 1.54 0.74
CA TRP A 53 9.51 0.52 1.75
C TRP A 53 11.01 0.38 2.03
N VAL A 54 11.86 0.51 1.00
CA VAL A 54 13.33 0.51 1.15
C VAL A 54 13.76 1.67 2.04
N GLU A 55 13.37 2.91 1.70
CA GLU A 55 13.74 4.08 2.48
C GLU A 55 13.18 4.01 3.91
N LEU A 56 11.95 3.53 4.09
CA LEU A 56 11.37 3.35 5.42
C LEU A 56 12.18 2.36 6.26
N ALA A 57 12.55 1.21 5.70
CA ALA A 57 13.35 0.21 6.38
C ALA A 57 14.75 0.74 6.71
N GLU A 58 15.46 1.33 5.74
CA GLU A 58 16.81 1.87 5.93
C GLU A 58 16.84 3.02 6.95
N SER A 59 15.85 3.91 6.93
CA SER A 59 15.80 5.08 7.82
C SER A 59 15.32 4.76 9.23
N ARG A 60 14.49 3.73 9.43
CA ARG A 60 13.89 3.40 10.74
C ARG A 60 14.46 2.13 11.37
N MET A 61 15.10 1.28 10.59
CA MET A 61 15.73 0.02 11.02
C MET A 61 17.16 -0.09 10.45
N PRO A 62 18.07 0.82 10.80
CA PRO A 62 19.43 0.77 10.29
C PRO A 62 20.08 -0.58 10.65
N ALA A 63 20.84 -1.15 9.71
CA ALA A 63 21.63 -2.35 9.96
C ALA A 63 22.61 -2.08 11.10
N ALA A 64 22.77 -3.07 11.98
CA ALA A 64 23.67 -3.01 13.13
C ALA A 64 25.14 -2.87 12.72
#